data_AF-A0AA86AJM5-F1
#
_entry.id   AF-A0AA86AJM5-F1
#
_cell.length_a   1.000
_cell.length_b   1.000
_cell.length_c   1.000
_cell.angle_alpha   90.00
_cell.angle_beta   90.00
_cell.angle_gamma   90.00
#
_symmetry.space_group_name_H-M   'P 1'
#
loop_
_entity.id
_entity.type
_entity.pdbx_description
1 polymer ?
#
loop_
_entity_poly.entity_id
_entity_poly.type
_entity_poly.pdbx_seq_one_letter_code
_entity_poly.pdbx_strand_id
1 'polypeptide(L)'
;MQESEALKLLNIPRSTLKEWSKPEHAKHKLYLLIKHTDAKRALQAITQSVPRPILILLNRNIKETEQFKNDEIFKLFSKKSYAKLTSRERVAFAKLVRELNDDETLAQLFSHKVTTQKAFLHLFHGSPFAKLDAFSSFEARLTQELSHV
;
A
#
# COMPACT_ATOMS: atom_id res chain seq x y z
N MET A 1 13.95 7.33 -15.56
CA MET A 1 12.86 6.98 -16.51
C MET A 1 13.09 7.71 -17.82
N GLN A 2 12.81 7.08 -18.97
CA GLN A 2 12.91 7.78 -20.26
C GLN A 2 11.80 8.82 -20.39
N GLU A 3 12.06 9.95 -21.06
CA GLU A 3 11.05 11.03 -21.18
C GLU A 3 9.74 10.55 -21.83
N SER A 4 9.82 9.64 -22.80
CA SER A 4 8.65 9.04 -23.46
C SER A 4 7.75 8.24 -22.49
N GLU A 5 8.34 7.54 -21.52
CA GLU A 5 7.62 6.79 -20.49
C GLU A 5 6.99 7.73 -19.47
N ALA A 6 7.71 8.80 -19.08
CA ALA A 6 7.21 9.82 -18.16
C ALA A 6 5.96 10.52 -18.71
N LEU A 7 5.96 10.85 -20.01
CA LEU A 7 4.83 11.50 -20.68
C LEU A 7 3.60 10.60 -20.70
N LYS A 8 3.77 9.30 -21.01
CA LYS A 8 2.68 8.31 -20.99
C LYS A 8 2.12 8.10 -19.59
N LEU A 9 3.00 7.97 -18.59
CA LEU A 9 2.61 7.71 -17.21
C LEU A 9 1.90 8.88 -16.53
N LEU A 10 2.39 10.10 -16.76
CA LEU A 10 1.85 11.31 -16.14
C LEU A 10 0.74 11.94 -16.96
N ASN A 11 0.51 11.47 -18.19
CA ASN A 11 -0.44 12.02 -19.14
C ASN A 11 -0.29 13.54 -19.32
N ILE A 12 0.95 14.01 -19.53
CA ILE A 12 1.28 15.43 -19.74
C ILE A 12 1.84 15.68 -21.15
N PRO A 13 1.62 16.88 -21.73
CA PRO A 13 2.23 17.24 -23.00
C PRO A 13 3.77 17.29 -22.95
N ARG A 14 4.42 16.97 -24.08
CA ARG A 14 5.88 17.04 -24.22
C ARG A 14 6.43 18.46 -23.99
N SER A 15 5.67 19.48 -24.41
CA SER A 15 6.00 20.89 -24.17
C SER A 15 6.07 21.21 -22.68
N THR A 16 5.11 20.72 -21.89
CA THR A 16 5.07 20.92 -20.44
C THR A 16 6.28 20.29 -19.73
N LEU A 17 6.69 19.08 -20.13
CA LEU A 17 7.89 18.45 -19.53
C LEU A 17 9.17 19.22 -19.91
N LYS A 18 9.25 19.75 -21.14
CA LYS A 18 10.36 20.59 -21.61
C LYS A 18 10.42 21.95 -20.93
N GLU A 19 9.29 22.51 -20.53
CA GLU A 19 9.25 23.72 -19.70
C GLU A 19 9.83 23.44 -18.31
N TRP A 20 9.48 22.29 -17.71
CA TRP A 20 9.99 21.92 -16.40
C TRP A 20 11.48 21.54 -16.42
N SER A 21 12.05 21.20 -17.57
CA SER A 21 13.49 20.93 -17.67
C SER A 21 14.36 22.19 -17.49
N LYS A 22 13.78 23.39 -17.62
CA LYS A 22 14.49 24.66 -17.40
C LYS A 22 14.80 24.85 -15.91
N PRO A 23 16.05 25.12 -15.50
CA PRO A 23 16.44 25.30 -14.09
C PRO A 23 15.65 26.39 -13.35
N GLU A 24 15.26 27.44 -14.07
CA GLU A 24 14.54 28.61 -13.54
C GLU A 24 13.04 28.33 -13.32
N HIS A 25 12.52 27.22 -13.86
CA HIS A 25 11.11 26.89 -13.75
C HIS A 25 10.79 26.36 -12.35
N ALA A 26 9.68 26.81 -11.75
CA ALA A 26 9.28 26.42 -10.39
C ALA A 26 9.17 24.89 -10.18
N LYS A 27 8.84 24.15 -11.25
CA LYS A 27 8.72 22.68 -11.25
C LYS A 27 9.98 21.92 -11.67
N HIS A 28 11.14 22.59 -11.76
CA HIS A 28 12.40 21.95 -12.15
C HIS A 28 12.81 20.79 -11.23
N LYS A 29 12.61 20.96 -9.92
CA LYS A 29 12.84 19.89 -8.94
C LYS A 29 11.99 18.65 -9.23
N LEU A 30 10.74 18.85 -9.64
CA LEU A 30 9.85 17.75 -10.04
C LEU A 30 10.32 17.07 -11.32
N TYR A 31 10.80 17.83 -12.31
CA TYR A 31 11.41 17.26 -13.52
C TYR A 31 12.61 16.36 -13.19
N LEU A 32 13.52 16.83 -12.32
CA LEU A 32 14.66 16.02 -11.88
C LEU A 32 14.19 14.75 -11.17
N LEU A 33 13.21 14.84 -10.27
CA LEU A 33 12.63 13.68 -9.60
C LEU A 33 12.06 12.67 -10.62
N ILE A 34 11.29 13.11 -11.60
CA ILE A 34 10.74 12.26 -12.66
C ILE A 34 11.85 11.58 -13.46
N LYS A 35 12.90 12.33 -13.83
CA LYS A 35 14.05 11.83 -14.58
C LYS A 35 14.80 10.73 -13.82
N HIS A 36 15.02 10.93 -12.52
CA HIS A 36 15.74 9.99 -11.65
C HIS A 36 14.87 8.86 -11.09
N THR A 37 13.55 8.94 -11.24
CA THR A 37 12.65 7.86 -10.83
C THR A 37 12.73 6.70 -11.83
N ASP A 38 12.73 5.47 -11.32
CA ASP A 38 12.61 4.26 -12.12
C ASP A 38 11.17 4.15 -12.66
N ALA A 39 11.03 4.00 -13.98
CA ALA A 39 9.74 3.90 -14.66
C ALA A 39 8.94 2.70 -14.15
N LYS A 40 9.61 1.58 -13.86
CA LYS A 40 8.98 0.37 -13.33
C LYS A 40 8.40 0.62 -11.94
N ARG A 41 9.13 1.35 -11.10
CA ARG A 41 8.70 1.72 -9.75
C ARG A 41 7.57 2.75 -9.76
N ALA A 42 7.61 3.72 -10.67
CA ALA A 42 6.54 4.71 -10.85
C ALA A 42 5.25 4.06 -11.37
N LEU A 43 5.36 3.21 -12.40
CA LEU A 43 4.23 2.45 -12.92
C LEU A 43 3.62 1.56 -11.84
N GLN A 44 4.45 0.84 -11.07
CA GLN A 44 3.97 0.04 -9.94
C GLN A 44 3.22 0.88 -8.91
N ALA A 45 3.71 2.05 -8.54
CA ALA A 45 3.01 2.93 -7.59
C ALA A 45 1.66 3.44 -8.13
N ILE A 46 1.53 3.60 -9.46
CA ILE A 46 0.31 4.07 -10.12
C ILE A 46 -0.70 2.93 -10.33
N THR A 47 -0.24 1.72 -10.63
CA THR A 47 -1.09 0.56 -10.94
C THR A 47 -1.41 -0.31 -9.72
N GLN A 48 -0.65 -0.15 -8.63
CA GLN A 48 -0.91 -0.87 -7.39
C GLN A 48 -2.26 -0.47 -6.80
N SER A 49 -3.15 -1.45 -6.75
CA SER A 49 -4.45 -1.34 -6.11
C SER A 49 -4.58 -2.40 -5.03
N VAL A 50 -5.26 -2.04 -3.96
CA VAL A 50 -5.64 -2.99 -2.92
C VAL A 50 -6.72 -3.90 -3.50
N PRO A 51 -6.63 -5.23 -3.32
CA PRO A 51 -7.65 -6.16 -3.75
C PRO A 51 -9.06 -5.73 -3.33
N ARG A 52 -10.02 -5.87 -4.24
CA ARG A 52 -11.42 -5.48 -4.00
C ARG A 52 -12.03 -6.10 -2.73
N PRO A 53 -11.81 -7.39 -2.42
CA PRO A 53 -12.34 -8.00 -1.18
C PRO A 53 -11.85 -7.27 0.08
N ILE A 54 -10.58 -6.85 0.09
CA ILE A 54 -9.95 -6.15 1.20
C ILE A 54 -10.54 -4.75 1.36
N LEU A 55 -10.74 -4.02 0.24
CA LEU A 55 -11.39 -2.71 0.27
C LEU A 55 -12.84 -2.82 0.76
N ILE A 56 -13.60 -3.84 0.33
CA ILE A 56 -14.97 -4.08 0.80
C ILE A 56 -14.97 -4.36 2.31
N LEU A 57 -14.08 -5.23 2.78
CA LEU A 57 -13.94 -5.56 4.20
C LEU A 57 -13.64 -4.29 5.01
N LEU A 58 -12.63 -3.52 4.60
CA LEU A 58 -12.23 -2.30 5.29
C LEU A 58 -13.34 -1.24 5.31
N ASN A 59 -14.07 -1.08 4.21
CA ASN A 59 -15.09 -0.04 4.05
C ASN A 59 -16.51 -0.47 4.43
N ARG A 60 -16.70 -1.71 4.88
CA ARG A 60 -17.99 -2.20 5.36
C ARG A 60 -18.52 -1.29 6.47
N ASN A 61 -19.74 -0.78 6.29
CA ASN A 61 -20.46 0.12 7.20
C ASN A 61 -19.79 1.49 7.43
N ILE A 62 -18.97 1.96 6.49
CA ILE A 62 -18.34 3.29 6.53
C ILE A 62 -18.97 4.17 5.44
N LYS A 63 -19.27 5.43 5.79
CA LYS A 63 -19.76 6.43 4.84
C LYS A 63 -18.72 6.67 3.73
N GLU A 64 -19.17 6.91 2.51
CA GLU A 64 -18.28 7.09 1.34
C GLU A 64 -17.19 8.15 1.57
N THR A 65 -17.52 9.25 2.25
CA THR A 65 -16.59 10.34 2.58
C THR A 65 -15.45 9.92 3.51
N GLU A 66 -15.62 8.84 4.26
CA GLU A 66 -14.69 8.36 5.28
C GLU A 66 -14.05 7.01 4.90
N GLN A 67 -14.36 6.47 3.72
CA GLN A 67 -13.81 5.20 3.26
C GLN A 67 -12.29 5.24 3.12
N PHE A 68 -11.66 4.13 3.46
CA PHE A 68 -10.26 3.87 3.22
C PHE A 68 -9.98 3.77 1.72
N LYS A 69 -8.96 4.50 1.28
CA LYS A 69 -8.47 4.49 -0.10
C LYS A 69 -7.21 3.64 -0.22
N ASN A 70 -6.87 3.27 -1.47
CA ASN A 70 -5.68 2.46 -1.77
C ASN A 70 -4.40 3.04 -1.13
N ASP A 71 -4.17 4.33 -1.31
CA ASP A 71 -2.99 5.04 -0.80
C ASP A 71 -2.87 4.97 0.73
N GLU A 72 -4.00 5.07 1.45
CA GLU A 72 -4.02 4.93 2.91
C GLU A 72 -3.57 3.53 3.36
N ILE A 73 -3.97 2.49 2.64
CA ILE A 73 -3.61 1.09 2.98
C ILE A 73 -2.16 0.79 2.64
N PHE A 74 -1.67 1.23 1.49
CA PHE A 74 -0.23 1.13 1.17
C PHE A 74 0.62 1.91 2.18
N LYS A 75 0.17 3.11 2.58
CA LYS A 75 0.85 3.92 3.59
C LYS A 75 0.90 3.22 4.94
N LEU A 76 -0.18 2.55 5.36
CA LEU A 76 -0.23 1.76 6.58
C LEU A 76 0.88 0.70 6.60
N PHE A 77 1.01 -0.09 5.53
CA PHE A 77 2.01 -1.16 5.45
C PHE A 77 3.43 -0.68 5.15
N SER A 78 3.60 0.57 4.70
CA SER A 78 4.93 1.19 4.57
C SER A 78 5.59 1.50 5.92
N LYS A 79 4.83 1.49 7.03
CA LYS A 79 5.33 1.86 8.35
C LYS A 79 6.06 0.71 9.03
N LYS A 80 7.22 1.03 9.60
CA LYS A 80 8.11 0.04 10.25
C LYS A 80 7.59 -0.50 11.58
N SER A 81 6.56 0.07 12.20
CA SER A 81 6.10 -0.35 13.53
C SER A 81 4.66 0.08 13.79
N TYR A 82 3.92 -0.76 14.51
CA TYR A 82 2.54 -0.51 14.92
C TYR A 82 2.39 0.80 15.73
N ALA A 83 3.38 1.12 16.57
CA ALA A 83 3.37 2.35 17.38
C ALA A 83 3.33 3.63 16.51
N LYS A 84 3.88 3.57 15.28
CA LYS A 84 3.90 4.69 14.33
C LYS A 84 2.61 4.82 13.52
N LEU A 85 1.66 3.90 13.69
CA LEU A 85 0.36 3.99 13.04
C LEU A 85 -0.48 5.11 13.68
N THR A 86 -1.19 5.87 12.84
CA THR A 86 -2.22 6.81 13.29
C THR A 86 -3.43 6.06 13.84
N SER A 87 -4.32 6.72 14.58
CA SER A 87 -5.54 6.08 15.07
C SER A 87 -6.36 5.45 13.94
N ARG A 88 -6.48 6.14 12.79
CA ARG A 88 -7.20 5.65 11.61
C ARG A 88 -6.53 4.41 10.99
N GLU A 89 -5.21 4.39 10.89
CA GLU A 89 -4.47 3.23 10.40
C GLU A 89 -4.55 2.05 11.39
N ARG A 90 -4.52 2.30 12.69
CA ARG A 90 -4.71 1.25 13.70
C ARG A 90 -6.10 0.61 13.60
N VAL A 91 -7.14 1.40 13.29
CA VAL A 91 -8.49 0.88 13.04
C VAL A 91 -8.50 -0.02 11.80
N ALA A 92 -7.90 0.42 10.68
CA ALA A 92 -7.81 -0.41 9.47
C ALA A 92 -7.07 -1.73 9.75
N PHE A 93 -5.91 -1.68 10.42
CA PHE A 93 -5.16 -2.87 10.78
C PHE A 93 -5.95 -3.80 11.71
N ALA A 94 -6.60 -3.24 12.74
CA ALA A 94 -7.46 -4.00 13.65
C ALA A 94 -8.59 -4.70 12.91
N LYS A 95 -9.21 -4.02 11.94
CA LYS A 95 -10.29 -4.59 11.14
C LYS A 95 -9.80 -5.76 10.27
N LEU A 96 -8.61 -5.63 9.66
CA LEU A 96 -7.98 -6.74 8.93
C LEU A 96 -7.71 -7.93 9.84
N VAL A 97 -7.07 -7.73 10.99
CA VAL A 97 -6.75 -8.84 11.91
C VAL A 97 -8.00 -9.54 12.44
N ARG A 98 -9.10 -8.81 12.64
CA ARG A 98 -10.34 -9.35 13.22
C ARG A 98 -11.29 -10.00 12.22
N GLU A 99 -11.32 -9.51 10.99
CA GLU A 99 -12.35 -9.89 10.01
C GLU A 99 -11.79 -10.73 8.87
N LEU A 100 -10.46 -10.81 8.72
CA LEU A 100 -9.82 -11.60 7.67
C LEU A 100 -9.78 -13.08 8.08
N ASN A 101 -10.81 -13.80 7.64
CA ASN A 101 -11.08 -15.17 8.05
C ASN A 101 -10.75 -16.21 6.98
N ASP A 102 -10.45 -15.79 5.76
CA ASP A 102 -10.13 -16.66 4.63
C ASP A 102 -8.68 -16.50 4.17
N ASP A 103 -8.03 -17.62 3.87
CA ASP A 103 -6.61 -17.65 3.46
C ASP A 103 -6.41 -17.08 2.06
N GLU A 104 -7.45 -17.10 1.22
CA GLU A 104 -7.40 -16.54 -0.13
C GLU A 104 -7.23 -15.02 -0.09
N THR A 105 -8.08 -14.30 0.66
CA THR A 105 -7.97 -12.85 0.84
C THR A 105 -6.68 -12.48 1.56
N LEU A 106 -6.20 -13.33 2.47
CA LEU A 106 -4.89 -13.14 3.11
C LEU A 106 -3.76 -13.20 2.08
N ALA A 107 -3.76 -14.23 1.24
CA ALA A 107 -2.78 -14.41 0.18
C ALA A 107 -2.85 -13.26 -0.84
N GLN A 108 -4.03 -12.68 -1.09
CA GLN A 108 -4.20 -11.52 -1.96
C GLN A 108 -3.42 -10.29 -1.48
N LEU A 109 -3.28 -10.06 -0.15
CA LEU A 109 -2.44 -8.96 0.38
C LEU A 109 -0.98 -9.07 -0.11
N PHE A 110 -0.47 -10.30 -0.17
CA PHE A 110 0.92 -10.56 -0.50
C PHE A 110 1.14 -10.66 -2.00
N SER A 111 0.25 -11.35 -2.72
CA SER A 111 0.36 -11.51 -4.18
C SER A 111 0.21 -10.18 -4.92
N HIS A 112 -0.66 -9.29 -4.43
CA HIS A 112 -0.83 -7.93 -4.97
C HIS A 112 0.20 -6.92 -4.44
N LYS A 113 1.16 -7.38 -3.62
CA LYS A 113 2.24 -6.58 -3.05
C LYS A 113 1.72 -5.37 -2.26
N VAL A 114 0.55 -5.49 -1.62
CA VAL A 114 0.04 -4.51 -0.66
C VAL A 114 0.97 -4.44 0.55
N THR A 115 1.45 -5.61 0.96
CA THR A 115 2.48 -5.77 1.99
C THR A 115 3.23 -7.08 1.76
N THR A 116 4.29 -7.31 2.53
CA THR A 116 4.93 -8.62 2.60
C THR A 116 4.46 -9.35 3.85
N GLN A 117 4.48 -10.67 3.84
CA GLN A 117 4.17 -11.50 5.01
C GLN A 117 5.02 -11.08 6.23
N LYS A 118 6.31 -10.85 6.01
CA LYS A 118 7.24 -10.35 7.04
C LYS A 118 6.84 -8.97 7.59
N ALA A 119 6.46 -8.03 6.74
CA ALA A 119 6.06 -6.69 7.18
C ALA A 119 4.72 -6.73 7.93
N PHE A 120 3.78 -7.58 7.49
CA PHE A 120 2.52 -7.81 8.19
C PHE A 120 2.76 -8.41 9.58
N LEU A 121 3.53 -9.50 9.66
CA LEU A 121 3.90 -10.15 10.93
C LEU A 121 4.59 -9.17 11.89
N HIS A 122 5.51 -8.34 11.38
CA HIS A 122 6.17 -7.33 12.19
C HIS A 122 5.18 -6.31 12.78
N LEU A 123 4.17 -5.88 12.02
CA LEU A 123 3.09 -5.04 12.55
C LEU A 123 2.21 -5.79 13.55
N PHE A 124 1.91 -7.06 13.28
CA PHE A 124 1.09 -7.92 14.14
C PHE A 124 1.75 -8.13 15.51
N HIS A 125 3.00 -8.58 15.57
CA HIS A 125 3.73 -8.77 16.84
C HIS A 125 3.93 -7.45 17.60
N GLY A 126 4.01 -6.32 16.89
CA GLY A 126 4.06 -4.99 17.50
C GLY A 126 2.70 -4.47 18.00
N SER A 127 1.62 -5.17 17.72
CA SER A 127 0.25 -4.76 18.06
C SER A 127 -0.25 -5.43 19.35
N PRO A 128 -1.32 -4.90 19.97
CA PRO A 128 -1.97 -5.56 21.11
C PRO A 128 -2.53 -6.95 20.78
N PHE A 129 -2.80 -7.26 19.51
CA PHE A 129 -3.42 -8.53 19.10
C PHE A 129 -2.52 -9.74 19.33
N ALA A 130 -1.21 -9.58 19.19
CA ALA A 130 -0.24 -10.66 19.42
C ALA A 130 -0.15 -11.10 20.89
N LYS A 131 -0.68 -10.32 21.83
CA LYS A 131 -0.71 -10.66 23.27
C LYS A 131 -1.99 -11.40 23.67
N LEU A 132 -2.92 -11.60 22.74
CA LEU A 132 -4.23 -12.14 23.00
C LEU A 132 -4.32 -13.53 22.38
N ASP A 133 -4.53 -14.56 23.20
CA ASP A 133 -4.63 -15.96 22.76
C ASP A 133 -5.71 -16.17 21.69
N ALA A 134 -6.75 -15.33 21.68
CA ALA A 134 -7.81 -15.31 20.68
C ALA A 134 -7.31 -15.14 19.23
N PHE A 135 -6.09 -14.62 19.02
CA PHE A 135 -5.49 -14.42 17.70
C PHE A 135 -4.32 -15.38 17.39
N SER A 136 -4.07 -16.36 18.25
CA SER A 136 -3.03 -17.39 18.02
C SER A 136 -3.26 -18.18 16.72
N SER A 137 -4.52 -18.49 16.39
CA SER A 137 -4.88 -19.15 15.14
C SER A 137 -4.62 -18.27 13.91
N PHE A 138 -4.84 -16.96 14.03
CA PHE A 138 -4.55 -16.00 12.96
C PHE A 138 -3.05 -15.84 12.75
N GLU A 139 -2.26 -15.80 13.84
CA GLU A 139 -0.80 -15.81 13.77
C GLU A 139 -0.27 -17.08 13.10
N ALA A 140 -0.82 -18.26 13.46
CA ALA A 140 -0.46 -19.52 12.82
C ALA A 140 -0.69 -19.47 11.30
N ARG A 141 -1.87 -18.97 10.85
CA ARG A 141 -2.20 -18.76 9.43
C ARG A 141 -1.24 -17.77 8.75
N LEU A 142 -0.84 -16.70 9.44
CA LEU A 142 0.13 -15.73 8.93
C LEU A 142 1.54 -16.31 8.79
N THR A 143 1.91 -17.30 9.61
CA THR A 143 3.24 -17.93 9.59
C THR A 143 3.33 -19.16 8.69
N GLN A 144 2.19 -19.77 8.35
CA GLN A 144 2.15 -20.87 7.40
C GLN A 144 2.74 -20.37 6.07
N GLU A 145 3.65 -21.14 5.48
CA GLU A 145 4.07 -20.89 4.10
C GLU A 145 2.82 -21.02 3.24
N LEU A 146 2.25 -19.88 2.83
CA LEU A 146 1.21 -19.82 1.82
C LEU A 146 1.84 -20.36 0.54
N SER A 147 1.76 -21.68 0.39
CA SER A 147 2.46 -22.45 -0.61
C SER A 147 1.89 -22.03 -1.97
N HIS A 148 2.77 -21.47 -2.80
CA HIS A 148 2.70 -21.38 -4.26
C HIS A 148 1.30 -21.46 -4.90
N VAL A 149 0.82 -20.30 -5.37
CA VAL A 149 0.22 -20.23 -6.72
C VAL A 149 1.37 -20.17 -7.72
#